data_AF-A0A3N5JBF9-F1
#
_entry.id   AF-A0A3N5JBF9-F1
#
_cell.length_a   1.000
_cell.length_b   1.000
_cell.length_c   1.000
_cell.angle_alpha   90.00
_cell.angle_beta   90.00
_cell.angle_gamma   90.00
#
_symmetry.space_group_name_H-M   'P 1'
#
loop_
_entity.id
_entity.type
_entity.pdbx_description
1 polymer ?
#
loop_
_entity_poly.entity_id
_entity_poly.type
_entity_poly.pdbx_seq_one_letter_code
_entity_poly.pdbx_strand_id
1 'polypeptide(L)'
;MEKETTSHGPEADENRLIAERRAKLAALREAGEAYPNDFRKDSTAGELQARFGNADAADLEKVGDTFTVAGRMMAKRIMGKIAFVRLQDRSGAIQLMIQRDDLPAGVFQQFKHWDIGD
;
A
#
# COMPACT_ATOMS: atom_id res chain seq x y z
N MET A 1 40.73 -0.30 -15.40
CA MET A 1 39.92 0.05 -14.21
C MET A 1 38.67 -0.81 -14.25
N GLU A 2 38.81 -2.07 -13.82
CA GLU A 2 37.66 -2.95 -13.60
C GLU A 2 36.90 -2.45 -12.38
N LYS A 3 35.60 -2.22 -12.53
CA LYS A 3 34.71 -1.96 -11.41
C LYS A 3 34.38 -3.32 -10.79
N GLU A 4 34.93 -3.59 -9.61
CA GLU A 4 34.50 -4.70 -8.76
C GLU A 4 33.00 -4.57 -8.48
N THR A 5 32.22 -5.45 -9.08
CA THR A 5 30.83 -5.69 -8.70
C THR A 5 30.85 -6.56 -7.43
N THR A 6 30.81 -5.93 -6.27
CA THR A 6 30.65 -6.65 -5.00
C THR A 6 29.23 -7.22 -4.93
N SER A 7 29.07 -8.50 -5.31
CA SER A 7 27.84 -9.25 -5.12
C SER A 7 27.63 -9.48 -3.63
N HIS A 8 26.67 -8.78 -3.03
CA HIS A 8 26.26 -9.02 -1.64
C HIS A 8 25.38 -10.28 -1.62
N GLY A 9 25.62 -11.17 -0.63
CA GLY A 9 24.83 -12.39 -0.46
C GLY A 9 23.44 -12.09 0.13
N PRO A 10 22.48 -13.02 0.01
CA PRO A 10 21.08 -12.82 0.41
C PRO A 10 20.90 -12.41 1.89
N GLU A 11 21.76 -12.89 2.80
CA GLU A 11 21.73 -12.51 4.22
C GLU A 11 22.15 -11.04 4.45
N ALA A 12 23.09 -10.52 3.67
CA ALA A 12 23.52 -9.12 3.77
C ALA A 12 22.43 -8.17 3.25
N ASP A 13 21.72 -8.58 2.19
CA ASP A 13 20.57 -7.85 1.65
C ASP A 13 19.38 -7.85 2.60
N GLU A 14 19.08 -8.99 3.25
CA GLU A 14 18.04 -9.08 4.28
C GLU A 14 18.34 -8.16 5.48
N ASN A 15 19.59 -8.20 5.98
CA ASN A 15 20.01 -7.33 7.08
C ASN A 15 19.86 -5.84 6.72
N ARG A 16 20.14 -5.47 5.48
CA ARG A 16 19.96 -4.10 4.99
C ARG A 16 18.49 -3.69 4.92
N LEU A 17 17.62 -4.57 4.44
CA LEU A 17 16.16 -4.34 4.39
C LEU A 17 15.56 -4.19 5.80
N ILE A 18 15.97 -5.04 6.74
CA ILE A 18 15.54 -4.95 8.14
C ILE A 18 16.01 -3.63 8.76
N ALA A 19 17.25 -3.21 8.50
CA ALA A 19 17.78 -1.94 9.00
C ALA A 19 17.00 -0.74 8.45
N GLU A 20 16.67 -0.75 7.15
CA GLU A 20 15.88 0.32 6.52
C GLU A 20 14.48 0.42 7.15
N ARG A 21 13.79 -0.72 7.34
CA ARG A 21 12.45 -0.75 7.98
C ARG A 21 12.49 -0.24 9.42
N ARG A 22 13.55 -0.58 10.17
CA ARG A 22 13.74 -0.06 11.54
C ARG A 22 13.95 1.46 11.55
N ALA A 23 14.72 1.99 10.60
CA ALA A 23 14.92 3.43 10.47
C ALA A 23 13.60 4.16 10.12
N LYS A 24 12.80 3.62 9.20
CA LYS A 24 11.45 4.15 8.88
C LYS A 24 10.54 4.15 10.10
N LEU A 25 10.52 3.05 10.87
CA LEU A 25 9.73 2.97 12.11
C LEU A 25 10.20 3.98 13.16
N ALA A 26 11.50 4.22 13.29
CA ALA A 26 12.02 5.25 14.20
C ALA A 26 11.51 6.64 13.81
N ALA A 27 11.59 6.99 12.52
CA ALA A 27 11.06 8.27 12.01
C ALA A 27 9.54 8.41 12.22
N LEU A 28 8.77 7.32 12.07
CA LEU A 28 7.33 7.34 12.37
C LEU A 28 7.05 7.63 13.85
N ARG A 29 7.83 7.06 14.77
CA ARG A 29 7.70 7.31 16.21
C ARG A 29 8.09 8.73 16.61
N GLU A 30 9.03 9.34 15.90
CA GLU A 30 9.39 10.75 16.12
C GLU A 30 8.30 11.70 15.60
N ALA A 31 7.65 11.35 14.49
CA ALA A 31 6.58 12.14 13.89
C ALA A 31 5.24 12.02 14.65
N GLY A 32 5.01 10.93 15.39
CA GLY A 32 3.80 10.72 16.17
C GLY A 32 3.56 9.26 16.58
N GLU A 33 2.28 8.87 16.65
CA GLU A 33 1.87 7.51 17.01
C GLU A 33 2.17 6.54 15.85
N ALA A 34 3.10 5.61 16.06
CA ALA A 34 3.54 4.68 15.02
C ALA A 34 2.57 3.53 14.78
N TYR A 35 1.70 3.21 15.74
CA TYR A 35 0.72 2.12 15.63
C TYR A 35 -0.69 2.60 15.99
N PRO A 36 -1.29 3.46 15.15
CA PRO A 36 -2.64 3.95 15.39
C PRO A 36 -3.67 2.80 15.28
N ASN A 37 -4.71 2.87 16.11
CA ASN A 37 -5.84 1.93 16.12
C ASN A 37 -7.20 2.66 16.00
N ASP A 38 -7.21 3.74 15.23
CA ASP A 38 -8.36 4.60 14.98
C ASP A 38 -9.09 4.25 13.67
N PHE A 39 -8.38 3.69 12.68
CA PHE A 39 -8.96 3.31 11.40
C PHE A 39 -10.09 2.28 11.58
N ARG A 40 -11.24 2.54 10.93
CA ARG A 40 -12.40 1.64 10.92
C ARG A 40 -12.79 1.36 9.48
N LYS A 41 -12.65 0.10 9.08
CA LYS A 41 -13.18 -0.37 7.79
C LYS A 41 -14.69 -0.62 7.89
N ASP A 42 -15.39 -0.44 6.79
CA ASP A 42 -16.82 -0.76 6.64
C ASP A 42 -17.04 -1.98 5.73
N SER A 43 -16.03 -2.37 4.96
CA SER A 43 -16.14 -3.39 3.91
C SER A 43 -14.91 -4.29 3.88
N THR A 44 -15.09 -5.49 3.34
CA THR A 44 -14.01 -6.42 3.04
C THR A 44 -13.87 -6.66 1.53
N ALA A 45 -12.69 -7.08 1.10
CA ALA A 45 -12.41 -7.33 -0.31
C ALA A 45 -13.39 -8.36 -0.90
N GLY A 46 -13.61 -9.47 -0.19
CA GLY A 46 -14.55 -10.52 -0.61
C GLY A 46 -16.00 -10.04 -0.73
N GLU A 47 -16.48 -9.18 0.17
CA GLU A 47 -17.83 -8.60 0.09
C GLU A 47 -17.98 -7.71 -1.15
N LEU A 48 -17.00 -6.86 -1.43
CA LEU A 48 -17.02 -5.99 -2.61
C LEU A 48 -16.93 -6.81 -3.89
N GLN A 49 -16.10 -7.86 -3.93
CA GLN A 49 -16.05 -8.78 -5.08
C GLN A 49 -17.37 -9.53 -5.28
N ALA A 50 -18.03 -9.98 -4.21
CA ALA A 50 -19.32 -10.65 -4.32
C ALA A 50 -20.42 -9.70 -4.84
N ARG A 51 -20.41 -8.43 -4.41
CA ARG A 51 -21.40 -7.42 -4.82
C ARG A 51 -21.18 -6.91 -6.24
N PHE A 52 -19.91 -6.73 -6.64
CA PHE A 52 -19.56 -5.92 -7.81
C PHE A 52 -18.65 -6.63 -8.81
N GLY A 53 -18.14 -7.83 -8.52
CA GLY A 53 -17.15 -8.52 -9.36
C GLY A 53 -17.64 -8.90 -10.76
N ASN A 54 -18.96 -8.94 -10.98
CA ASN A 54 -19.58 -9.18 -12.29
C ASN A 54 -20.18 -7.91 -12.91
N ALA A 55 -20.08 -6.76 -12.26
CA ALA A 55 -20.57 -5.49 -12.79
C ALA A 55 -19.60 -4.96 -13.86
N ASP A 56 -20.13 -4.32 -14.89
CA ASP A 56 -19.30 -3.62 -15.87
C ASP A 56 -18.97 -2.19 -15.39
N ALA A 57 -18.14 -1.49 -16.16
CA ALA A 57 -17.73 -0.12 -15.82
C ALA A 57 -18.93 0.84 -15.72
N ALA A 58 -19.93 0.70 -16.60
CA ALA A 58 -21.09 1.59 -16.64
C ALA A 58 -22.01 1.38 -15.43
N ASP A 59 -22.09 0.17 -14.90
CA ASP A 59 -22.81 -0.14 -13.67
C ASP A 59 -22.04 0.36 -12.43
N LEU A 60 -20.72 0.22 -12.41
CA LEU A 60 -19.88 0.75 -11.33
C LEU A 60 -19.89 2.28 -11.27
N GLU A 61 -19.97 2.98 -12.39
CA GLU A 61 -20.12 4.44 -12.43
C GLU A 61 -21.42 4.94 -11.77
N LYS A 62 -22.46 4.09 -11.70
CA LYS A 62 -23.72 4.40 -11.00
C LYS A 62 -23.61 4.18 -9.49
N VAL A 63 -22.59 3.46 -9.02
CA VAL A 63 -22.36 3.22 -7.59
C VAL A 63 -21.75 4.49 -7.00
N GLY A 64 -22.61 5.32 -6.39
CA GLY A 64 -22.19 6.52 -5.65
C GLY A 64 -21.72 6.24 -4.21
N ASP A 65 -21.69 4.98 -3.79
CA ASP A 65 -21.28 4.58 -2.45
C ASP A 65 -19.77 4.68 -2.29
N THR A 66 -19.32 5.14 -1.11
CA THR A 66 -17.92 5.10 -0.70
C THR A 66 -17.69 3.95 0.25
N PHE A 67 -16.57 3.24 0.09
CA PHE A 67 -16.20 2.09 0.91
C PHE A 67 -14.83 2.28 1.53
N THR A 68 -14.67 1.74 2.74
CA THR A 68 -13.45 1.78 3.53
C THR A 68 -12.94 0.36 3.76
N VAL A 69 -11.73 0.07 3.27
CA VAL A 69 -11.09 -1.25 3.36
C VAL A 69 -9.76 -1.18 4.09
N ALA A 70 -9.35 -2.28 4.72
CA ALA A 70 -8.03 -2.44 5.35
C ALA A 70 -7.50 -3.86 5.13
N GLY A 71 -6.19 -3.97 4.97
CA GLY A 71 -5.48 -5.22 4.73
C GLY A 71 -3.98 -5.00 4.60
N ARG A 72 -3.25 -6.04 4.21
CA ARG A 72 -1.81 -6.00 3.97
C ARG A 72 -1.53 -5.58 2.52
N MET A 73 -0.56 -4.69 2.32
CA MET A 73 -0.06 -4.34 1.01
C MET A 73 0.78 -5.48 0.43
N MET A 74 0.28 -6.15 -0.61
CA MET A 74 0.97 -7.29 -1.24
C MET A 74 1.77 -6.91 -2.48
N ALA A 75 1.34 -5.87 -3.18
CA ALA A 75 2.07 -5.32 -4.32
C ALA A 75 1.81 -3.83 -4.43
N LYS A 76 2.81 -3.10 -4.91
CA LYS A 76 2.76 -1.65 -5.12
C LYS A 76 3.51 -1.30 -6.40
N ARG A 77 2.86 -0.59 -7.31
CA ARG A 77 3.44 -0.10 -8.57
C ARG A 77 3.18 1.39 -8.68
N ILE A 78 4.25 2.19 -8.72
CA ILE A 78 4.14 3.66 -8.83
C ILE A 78 4.45 4.06 -10.27
N MET A 79 3.57 4.87 -10.85
CA MET A 79 3.68 5.43 -12.20
C MET A 79 3.48 6.95 -12.13
N GLY A 80 4.53 7.66 -11.74
CA GLY A 80 4.51 9.12 -11.61
C GLY A 80 3.55 9.61 -10.52
N LYS A 81 2.36 10.08 -10.92
CA LYS A 81 1.30 10.60 -10.04
C LYS A 81 0.24 9.56 -9.65
N ILE A 82 0.27 8.37 -10.25
CA ILE A 82 -0.68 7.30 -9.98
C ILE A 82 0.08 6.12 -9.37
N ALA A 83 -0.56 5.38 -8.48
CA ALA A 83 -0.07 4.12 -7.98
C ALA A 83 -1.18 3.06 -7.98
N PHE A 84 -0.79 1.83 -8.29
CA PHE A 84 -1.66 0.66 -8.16
C PHE A 84 -1.16 -0.21 -7.01
N VAL A 85 -2.06 -0.53 -6.09
CA VAL A 85 -1.78 -1.34 -4.90
C VAL A 85 -2.68 -2.55 -4.89
N ARG A 86 -2.11 -3.72 -4.62
CA ARG A 86 -2.90 -4.92 -4.29
C ARG A 86 -2.96 -5.03 -2.77
N LEU A 87 -4.14 -4.79 -2.22
CA LEU A 87 -4.43 -4.93 -0.80
C LEU A 87 -5.05 -6.30 -0.55
N GLN A 88 -4.56 -7.04 0.45
CA GLN A 88 -5.10 -8.35 0.82
C GLN A 88 -5.63 -8.31 2.25
N ASP A 89 -6.89 -8.67 2.43
CA ASP A 89 -7.51 -8.83 3.74
C ASP A 89 -7.82 -10.31 4.02
N ARG A 90 -8.60 -10.57 5.07
CA ARG A 90 -8.98 -11.94 5.45
C ARG A 90 -9.92 -12.63 4.45
N SER A 91 -10.66 -11.88 3.63
CA SER A 91 -11.68 -12.42 2.73
C SER A 91 -11.22 -12.46 1.28
N GLY A 92 -10.20 -11.69 0.91
CA GLY A 92 -9.62 -11.76 -0.42
C GLY A 92 -8.61 -10.65 -0.71
N ALA A 93 -8.51 -10.29 -1.98
CA ALA A 93 -7.67 -9.20 -2.44
C ALA A 93 -8.47 -8.19 -3.26
N ILE A 94 -8.12 -6.92 -3.15
CA ILE A 94 -8.70 -5.82 -3.92
C ILE A 94 -7.58 -4.92 -4.46
N GLN A 95 -7.81 -4.33 -5.63
CA GLN A 95 -6.88 -3.37 -6.22
C GLN A 95 -7.31 -1.95 -5.85
N LEU A 96 -6.36 -1.15 -5.37
CA LEU A 96 -6.54 0.28 -5.16
C LEU A 96 -5.82 1.04 -6.27
N MET A 97 -6.52 1.99 -6.88
CA MET A 97 -5.90 3.02 -7.71
C MET A 97 -5.78 4.29 -6.86
N ILE A 98 -4.56 4.73 -6.64
CA ILE A 98 -4.25 5.90 -5.81
C ILE A 98 -3.71 7.00 -6.71
N GLN A 99 -4.41 8.12 -6.80
CA GLN A 99 -3.92 9.29 -7.52
C GLN A 99 -3.47 10.35 -6.53
N ARG A 100 -2.32 10.97 -6.80
CA ARG A 100 -1.77 12.05 -5.96
C ARG A 100 -2.76 13.20 -5.78
N ASP A 101 -3.48 13.55 -6.83
CA ASP A 101 -4.34 14.74 -6.86
C ASP A 101 -5.68 14.50 -6.12
N ASP A 102 -6.03 13.23 -5.83
CA ASP A 102 -7.18 12.83 -5.02
C ASP A 102 -6.86 12.71 -3.52
N LEU A 103 -5.59 12.93 -3.13
CA LEU A 103 -5.12 12.79 -1.75
C LEU A 103 -4.78 14.15 -1.13
N PRO A 104 -4.87 14.27 0.22
CA PRO A 104 -4.35 15.43 0.92
C PRO A 104 -2.87 15.68 0.62
N ALA A 105 -2.48 16.96 0.64
CA ALA A 105 -1.12 17.38 0.31
C ALA A 105 -0.06 16.63 1.15
N GLY A 106 0.95 16.08 0.47
CA GLY A 106 2.04 15.34 1.12
C GLY A 106 1.78 13.87 1.40
N VAL A 107 0.52 13.41 1.45
CA VAL A 107 0.19 12.00 1.73
C VAL A 107 0.75 11.07 0.66
N PHE A 108 0.62 11.43 -0.62
CA PHE A 108 1.19 10.61 -1.69
C PHE A 108 2.71 10.46 -1.61
N GLN A 109 3.42 11.46 -1.09
CA GLN A 109 4.87 11.37 -0.90
C GLN A 109 5.21 10.45 0.27
N GLN A 110 4.44 10.48 1.35
CA GLN A 110 4.57 9.51 2.45
C GLN A 110 4.30 8.09 1.94
N PHE A 111 3.21 7.91 1.19
CA PHE A 111 2.83 6.63 0.58
C PHE A 111 3.94 6.02 -0.27
N LYS A 112 4.77 6.81 -0.97
CA LYS A 112 5.91 6.30 -1.74
C LYS A 112 6.94 5.56 -0.88
N HIS A 113 7.08 5.93 0.40
CA HIS A 113 8.05 5.33 1.31
C HIS A 113 7.54 4.08 2.03
N TRP A 114 6.23 3.81 1.98
CA TRP A 114 5.63 2.58 2.54
C TRP A 114 6.10 1.33 1.79
N ASP A 115 6.23 0.23 2.53
CA ASP A 115 6.80 -1.02 2.03
C ASP A 115 5.75 -2.09 1.79
N ILE A 116 6.07 -3.05 0.93
CA ILE A 116 5.25 -4.25 0.76
C ILE A 116 5.26 -5.02 2.08
N GLY A 117 4.07 -5.31 2.59
CA GLY A 117 3.84 -5.96 3.86
C GLY A 117 3.35 -5.02 4.95
N ASP A 118 3.42 -3.70 4.78
CA ASP A 118 2.68 -2.75 5.63
C ASP A 118 1.17 -2.98 5.47
#